data_AF-A0A6A4ADJ8-F1
#
_entry.id   AF-A0A6A4ADJ8-F1
#
_cell.length_a   1.000
_cell.length_b   1.000
_cell.length_c   1.000
_cell.angle_alpha   90.00
_cell.angle_beta   90.00
_cell.angle_gamma   90.00
#
_symmetry.space_group_name_H-M   'P 1'
#
loop_
_entity.id
_entity.type
_entity.pdbx_description
1 polymer ?
#
loop_
_entity_poly.entity_id
_entity_poly.type
_entity_poly.pdbx_seq_one_letter_code
_entity_poly.pdbx_strand_id
1 'polypeptide(L)'
;MRRGLTKRYGHENKEYEEAFLRIWMSVCSIGYALLWQIRNQEMALYDMSAIINYVLTTTGHSTLCYVGNSEGTMQAFAGFSVDQELARKVSYFGALAPVAYLGHITSSIF
;
A
#
# COMPACT_ATOMS: atom_id res chain seq x y z
N MET A 1 61.15 -6.73 -4.66
CA MET A 1 61.45 -6.05 -3.38
C MET A 1 60.12 -5.66 -2.74
N ARG A 2 59.88 -6.06 -1.48
CA ARG A 2 58.58 -6.01 -0.76
C ARG A 2 58.14 -4.58 -0.38
N ARG A 3 56.86 -4.51 0.01
CA ARG A 3 56.13 -3.55 0.88
C ARG A 3 55.42 -2.44 0.10
N GLY A 4 54.13 -2.16 0.29
CA GLY A 4 53.10 -2.67 1.19
C GLY A 4 51.96 -1.65 1.20
N LEU A 5 50.70 -2.08 1.30
CA LEU A 5 49.51 -1.34 1.78
C LEU A 5 48.23 -2.14 1.44
N THR A 6 48.08 -3.34 2.01
CA THR A 6 46.78 -4.03 2.04
C THR A 6 46.55 -4.59 3.43
N LYS A 7 46.22 -3.69 4.36
CA LYS A 7 45.59 -4.03 5.64
C LYS A 7 44.78 -2.83 6.12
N ARG A 8 43.47 -2.86 5.87
CA ARG A 8 42.37 -2.45 6.75
C ARG A 8 41.06 -2.52 5.95
N TYR A 9 40.00 -3.05 6.55
CA TYR A 9 38.66 -3.34 5.98
C TYR A 9 38.50 -4.66 5.22
N GLY A 10 38.91 -5.78 5.82
CA GLY A 10 38.80 -7.11 5.21
C GLY A 10 38.05 -8.16 6.03
N HIS A 11 37.36 -7.81 7.13
CA HIS A 11 36.72 -8.83 7.97
C HIS A 11 35.38 -8.45 8.62
N GLU A 12 35.06 -7.16 8.80
CA GLU A 12 33.75 -6.73 9.35
C GLU A 12 32.65 -6.57 8.28
N ASN A 13 33.00 -6.32 7.01
CA ASN A 13 32.00 -6.02 5.98
C ASN A 13 31.26 -7.24 5.45
N LYS A 14 31.77 -8.47 5.65
CA LYS A 14 31.09 -9.66 5.14
C LYS A 14 29.77 -9.91 5.85
N GLU A 15 29.69 -9.66 7.16
CA GLU A 15 28.46 -9.85 7.91
C GLU A 15 27.41 -8.79 7.53
N TYR A 16 27.82 -7.54 7.28
CA TYR A 16 26.93 -6.50 6.78
C TYR A 16 26.50 -6.73 5.33
N GLU A 17 27.40 -7.16 4.46
CA GLU A 17 27.08 -7.51 3.07
C GLU A 17 26.17 -8.74 3.02
N GLU A 18 26.43 -9.78 3.81
CA GLU A 18 25.56 -10.95 3.94
C GLU A 18 24.23 -10.58 4.58
N ALA A 19 24.20 -9.71 5.58
CA ALA A 19 22.94 -9.21 6.16
C ALA A 19 22.16 -8.36 5.14
N PHE A 20 22.84 -7.50 4.38
CA PHE A 20 22.23 -6.68 3.34
C PHE A 20 21.73 -7.56 2.19
N LEU A 21 22.51 -8.55 1.75
CA LEU A 21 22.11 -9.53 0.75
C LEU A 21 20.98 -10.42 1.26
N ARG A 22 20.97 -10.82 2.53
CA ARG A 22 19.86 -11.59 3.14
C ARG A 22 18.58 -10.77 3.22
N ILE A 23 18.68 -9.49 3.58
CA ILE A 23 17.55 -8.56 3.59
C ILE A 23 17.06 -8.32 2.15
N TRP A 24 17.96 -8.01 1.23
CA TRP A 24 17.66 -7.76 -0.18
C TRP A 24 17.07 -8.99 -0.87
N MET A 25 17.65 -10.17 -0.64
CA MET A 25 17.16 -11.44 -1.17
C MET A 25 15.86 -11.85 -0.50
N SER A 26 15.62 -11.54 0.78
CA SER A 26 14.32 -11.76 1.43
C SER A 26 13.23 -10.87 0.83
N VAL A 27 13.53 -9.58 0.61
CA VAL A 27 12.63 -8.63 -0.07
C VAL A 27 12.39 -9.03 -1.52
N CYS A 28 13.41 -9.52 -2.25
CA CYS A 28 13.26 -10.06 -3.60
C CYS A 28 12.59 -11.46 -3.63
N SER A 29 12.66 -12.23 -2.53
CA SER A 29 12.04 -13.55 -2.39
C SER A 29 10.55 -13.47 -2.09
N ILE A 30 10.06 -12.32 -1.60
CA ILE A 30 8.68 -11.90 -1.84
C ILE A 30 8.59 -11.68 -3.34
N GLY A 31 8.35 -12.76 -4.10
CA GLY A 31 8.43 -12.71 -5.55
C GLY A 31 7.61 -11.53 -6.08
N TYR A 32 8.17 -10.77 -7.02
CA TYR A 32 7.53 -9.56 -7.56
C TYR A 32 6.06 -9.76 -7.93
N ALA A 33 5.68 -10.96 -8.39
CA ALA A 33 4.30 -11.33 -8.65
C ALA A 33 3.38 -11.19 -7.41
N LEU A 34 3.84 -11.55 -6.22
CA LEU A 34 3.07 -11.45 -4.98
C LEU A 34 2.86 -10.00 -4.54
N LEU A 35 3.83 -9.12 -4.79
CA LEU A 35 3.68 -7.68 -4.54
C LEU A 35 2.55 -7.06 -5.38
N TRP A 36 2.33 -7.58 -6.59
CA TRP A 36 1.28 -7.09 -7.50
C TRP A 36 -0.02 -7.90 -7.42
N GLN A 37 -0.14 -8.88 -6.53
CA GLN A 37 -1.39 -9.61 -6.28
C GLN A 37 -2.33 -8.86 -5.30
N ILE A 38 -2.30 -7.54 -5.32
CA ILE A 38 -3.18 -6.70 -4.51
C ILE A 38 -4.58 -6.75 -5.11
N ARG A 39 -5.57 -7.11 -4.28
CA ARG A 39 -6.98 -7.11 -4.70
C ARG A 39 -7.68 -5.84 -4.26
N ASN A 40 -8.69 -5.42 -5.02
CA ASN A 40 -9.58 -4.31 -4.66
C ASN A 40 -10.16 -4.43 -3.24
N GLN A 41 -10.48 -5.65 -2.82
CA GLN A 41 -10.97 -5.93 -1.47
C GLN A 41 -9.91 -5.62 -0.39
N GLU A 42 -8.64 -5.90 -0.65
CA GLU A 42 -7.56 -5.65 0.30
C GLU A 42 -7.32 -4.15 0.44
N MET A 43 -7.37 -3.39 -0.67
CA MET A 43 -7.30 -1.94 -0.64
C MET A 43 -8.48 -1.31 0.13
N ALA A 44 -9.69 -1.85 -0.04
CA ALA A 44 -10.88 -1.39 0.67
C ALA A 44 -10.83 -1.64 2.19
N LEU A 45 -10.22 -2.75 2.61
CA LEU A 45 -10.20 -3.15 4.03
C LEU A 45 -8.98 -2.61 4.78
N TYR A 46 -7.80 -2.68 4.16
CA TYR A 46 -6.54 -2.37 4.83
C TYR A 46 -6.07 -0.96 4.49
N ASP A 47 -5.95 -0.63 3.20
CA ASP A 47 -5.37 0.65 2.78
C ASP A 47 -6.28 1.82 3.18
N MET A 48 -7.60 1.69 2.98
CA MET A 48 -8.57 2.74 3.35
C MET A 48 -8.51 3.10 4.83
N SER A 49 -8.48 2.09 5.71
CA SER A 49 -8.40 2.32 7.15
C SER A 49 -7.04 2.93 7.54
N ALA A 50 -5.95 2.41 6.98
CA ALA A 50 -4.61 2.92 7.25
C ALA A 50 -4.47 4.40 6.83
N ILE A 51 -4.90 4.74 5.61
CA ILE A 51 -4.81 6.09 5.04
C ILE A 51 -5.66 7.08 5.85
N ILE A 52 -6.93 6.77 6.10
CA ILE A 52 -7.83 7.67 6.84
C ILE A 52 -7.29 7.91 8.25
N ASN A 53 -6.92 6.84 8.97
CA ASN A 53 -6.40 6.98 10.33
C ASN A 53 -5.07 7.75 10.37
N TYR A 54 -4.20 7.52 9.39
CA TYR A 54 -2.95 8.29 9.26
C TYR A 54 -3.24 9.78 9.07
N VAL A 55 -4.09 10.15 8.11
CA VAL A 55 -4.44 11.56 7.85
C VAL A 55 -5.05 12.23 9.09
N LEU A 56 -5.99 11.56 9.79
CA LEU A 56 -6.61 12.12 10.99
C LEU A 56 -5.60 12.28 12.13
N THR A 57 -4.71 11.31 12.31
CA THR A 57 -3.65 11.38 13.34
C THR A 57 -2.65 12.48 13.03
N THR A 58 -2.23 12.60 11.76
CA THR A 58 -1.25 13.61 11.33
C THR A 58 -1.81 15.03 11.39
N THR A 59 -3.10 15.20 11.07
CA THR A 59 -3.73 16.53 11.02
C THR A 59 -4.39 16.94 12.34
N GLY A 60 -4.70 15.98 13.22
CA GLY A 60 -5.42 16.21 14.48
C GLY A 60 -6.93 16.41 14.30
N HIS A 61 -7.48 16.26 13.10
CA HIS A 61 -8.91 16.33 12.86
C HIS A 61 -9.62 15.04 13.29
N SER A 62 -10.87 15.15 13.74
CA SER A 62 -11.72 14.02 14.11
C SER A 62 -12.38 13.33 12.91
N THR A 63 -12.56 14.07 11.81
CA THR A 63 -13.16 13.59 10.56
C THR A 63 -12.50 14.24 9.34
N LEU A 64 -12.66 13.63 8.17
CA LEU A 64 -12.19 14.17 6.88
C LEU A 64 -13.26 14.03 5.78
N CYS A 65 -13.09 14.77 4.68
CA CYS A 65 -13.85 14.57 3.46
C CYS A 65 -13.09 13.60 2.54
N TYR A 66 -13.77 12.56 2.05
CA TYR A 66 -13.21 11.63 1.08
C TYR A 66 -13.82 11.88 -0.31
N VAL A 67 -12.98 12.02 -1.34
CA VAL A 67 -13.44 12.12 -2.73
C VAL A 67 -12.79 11.00 -3.52
N GLY A 68 -13.61 10.05 -3.99
CA GLY A 68 -13.18 8.92 -4.78
C GLY A 68 -13.55 9.09 -6.25
N ASN A 69 -12.70 8.60 -7.16
CA ASN A 69 -13.01 8.50 -8.58
C ASN A 69 -12.90 7.05 -9.06
N SER A 70 -13.86 6.56 -9.84
CA SER A 70 -13.84 5.21 -10.43
C SER A 70 -13.59 4.14 -9.35
N GLU A 71 -12.51 3.36 -9.43
CA GLU A 71 -12.13 2.35 -8.42
C GLU A 71 -12.03 2.91 -6.99
N GLY A 72 -11.60 4.16 -6.81
CA GLY A 72 -11.56 4.78 -5.47
C GLY A 72 -12.94 4.88 -4.82
N THR A 73 -14.00 4.98 -5.63
CA THR A 73 -15.37 4.90 -5.10
C THR A 73 -15.75 3.49 -4.70
N MET A 74 -15.31 2.48 -5.45
CA MET A 74 -15.53 1.06 -5.13
C MET A 74 -14.88 0.71 -3.79
N GLN A 75 -13.63 1.15 -3.58
CA GLN A 75 -12.90 0.92 -2.34
C GLN A 75 -13.62 1.57 -1.14
N ALA A 76 -14.09 2.80 -1.30
CA ALA A 76 -14.87 3.50 -0.28
C ALA A 76 -16.21 2.79 0.01
N PHE A 77 -16.97 2.37 -1.00
CA PHE A 77 -18.23 1.63 -0.80
C PHE A 77 -18.00 0.30 -0.07
N ALA A 78 -16.98 -0.47 -0.48
CA ALA A 78 -16.62 -1.72 0.18
C ALA A 78 -16.16 -1.49 1.63
N GLY A 79 -15.23 -0.56 1.86
CA GLY A 79 -14.70 -0.27 3.19
C GLY A 79 -15.76 0.24 4.15
N PHE A 80 -16.56 1.22 3.73
CA PHE A 80 -17.58 1.83 4.60
C PHE A 80 -18.79 0.93 4.82
N SER A 81 -19.09 -0.03 3.94
CA SER A 81 -20.17 -0.99 4.18
C SER A 81 -19.79 -2.03 5.25
N VAL A 82 -18.52 -2.39 5.34
CA VAL A 82 -18.01 -3.39 6.29
C VAL A 82 -17.62 -2.76 7.63
N ASP A 83 -17.00 -1.57 7.63
CA ASP A 83 -16.53 -0.89 8.83
C ASP A 83 -17.24 0.46 9.03
N GLN A 84 -18.28 0.44 9.88
CA GLN A 84 -19.06 1.63 10.21
C GLN A 84 -18.29 2.63 11.10
N GLU A 85 -17.27 2.19 11.85
CA GLU A 85 -16.44 3.11 12.64
C GLU A 85 -15.51 3.91 11.74
N LEU A 86 -14.98 3.28 10.68
CA LEU A 86 -14.26 3.98 9.64
C LEU A 86 -15.17 4.96 8.89
N ALA A 87 -16.39 4.54 8.54
CA ALA A 87 -17.35 5.39 7.85
C ALA A 87 -17.69 6.67 8.65
N ARG A 88 -17.82 6.57 9.98
CA ARG A 88 -18.07 7.74 10.86
C ARG A 88 -16.93 8.76 10.88
N LYS A 89 -15.72 8.35 10.52
CA LYS A 89 -14.57 9.26 10.39
C LYS A 89 -14.60 10.08 9.10
N VAL A 90 -15.51 9.77 8.18
CA VAL A 90 -15.69 10.49 6.91
C VAL A 90 -16.94 11.36 6.99
N SER A 91 -16.76 12.68 7.03
CA SER A 91 -17.87 13.64 7.16
C SER A 91 -18.62 13.86 5.85
N TYR A 92 -17.93 13.66 4.72
CA TYR A 92 -18.49 13.78 3.38
C TYR A 92 -17.81 12.79 2.44
N PHE A 93 -18.60 12.09 1.63
CA PHE A 93 -18.11 11.22 0.57
C PHE A 93 -18.59 11.74 -0.80
N GLY A 94 -17.66 12.28 -1.58
CA GLY A 94 -17.89 12.63 -2.99
C GLY A 94 -17.49 11.47 -3.92
N ALA A 95 -18.46 10.88 -4.61
CA ALA A 95 -18.22 9.78 -5.55
C ALA A 95 -18.27 10.28 -7.00
N LEU A 96 -17.11 10.34 -7.67
CA LEU A 96 -16.97 10.72 -9.08
C LEU A 96 -16.87 9.46 -9.94
N ALA A 97 -17.67 9.38 -11.01
CA ALA A 97 -17.79 8.17 -11.85
C ALA A 97 -17.91 6.87 -11.01
N PRO A 98 -18.97 6.74 -10.19
CA PRO A 98 -19.04 5.72 -9.16
C PRO A 98 -19.09 4.30 -9.74
N VAL A 99 -18.32 3.39 -9.13
CA VAL A 99 -18.27 1.98 -9.49
C VAL A 99 -18.68 1.14 -8.29
N ALA A 100 -19.85 0.51 -8.39
CA ALA A 100 -20.34 -0.48 -7.43
C ALA A 100 -20.71 -1.81 -8.08
N TYR A 101 -21.11 -1.78 -9.36
CA TYR A 101 -21.49 -2.94 -10.15
C TYR A 101 -21.09 -2.71 -11.61
N LEU A 102 -20.55 -3.73 -12.27
CA LEU A 102 -19.99 -3.64 -13.63
C LEU A 102 -20.80 -4.41 -14.69
N GLY A 103 -21.95 -5.02 -14.34
CA GLY A 103 -22.61 -6.00 -15.22
C GLY A 103 -23.25 -5.44 -16.50
N HIS A 104 -23.34 -4.12 -16.66
CA HIS A 104 -23.82 -3.46 -17.89
C HIS A 104 -22.69 -2.79 -18.69
N ILE A 105 -21.42 -2.99 -18.30
CA ILE A 105 -20.28 -2.50 -19.07
C ILE A 105 -19.93 -3.52 -20.13
N THR A 106 -20.00 -3.10 -21.39
CA THR A 106 -19.54 -3.88 -22.53
C THR A 106 -18.13 -3.42 -22.87
N SER A 107 -17.17 -4.33 -22.84
CA SER A 107 -15.84 -4.09 -23.38
C SER A 107 -15.82 -4.55 -24.82
N SER A 108 -15.39 -3.72 -25.76
CA SER A 108 -15.21 -4.11 -27.16
C SER A 108 -13.88 -4.85 -27.41
N ILE A 109 -13.08 -5.05 -26.37
CA ILE A 109 -11.74 -5.66 -26.46
C ILE A 109 -11.69 -7.10 -25.94
N PHE A 110 -12.83 -7.63 -25.49
CA PHE A 110 -13.04 -9.04 -25.16
C PHE A 110 -14.28 -9.57 -25.88
#